data_AF-A0A7Y2U9R6-F1
#
_entry.id   AF-A0A7Y2U9R6-F1
#
_cell.length_a   1.000
_cell.length_b   1.000
_cell.length_c   1.000
_cell.angle_alpha   90.00
_cell.angle_beta   90.00
_cell.angle_gamma   90.00
#
_symmetry.space_group_name_H-M   'P 1'
#
loop_
_entity.id
_entity.type
_entity.pdbx_description
1 polymer ?
#
loop_
_entity_poly.entity_id
_entity_poly.type
_entity_poly.pdbx_seq_one_letter_code
_entity_poly.pdbx_strand_id
1 'polypeptide(L)'
;IGTAAPLLGMTGTVTGMIASFAGLAEAGSVGGSGGTVANGIAEAMITTAVGLIVALLAVIPQSVFNRWSDEIELEIEEANSEIVEFILTHH
;
A
#
# COMPACT_ATOMS: atom_id res chain seq x y z
N ILE A 1 4.86 -2.57 8.24
CA ILE A 1 5.88 -2.20 7.21
C ILE A 1 5.92 -3.21 6.06
N GLY A 2 5.86 -4.53 6.31
CA GLY A 2 5.90 -5.56 5.26
C GLY A 2 4.83 -5.43 4.15
N THR A 3 3.70 -4.78 4.42
CA THR A 3 2.62 -4.56 3.45
C THR A 3 2.84 -3.38 2.49
N ALA A 4 3.72 -2.43 2.83
CA ALA A 4 3.99 -1.25 1.99
C ALA A 4 4.96 -1.54 0.84
N ALA A 5 5.94 -2.44 1.05
CA ALA A 5 6.96 -2.75 0.04
C ALA A 5 6.37 -3.39 -1.25
N PRO A 6 5.43 -4.35 -1.19
CA PRO A 6 4.77 -4.86 -2.38
C PRO A 6 3.93 -3.81 -3.12
N LEU A 7 3.23 -2.93 -2.39
CA LEU A 7 2.46 -1.83 -2.99
C LEU A 7 3.37 -0.88 -3.77
N LEU A 8 4.51 -0.50 -3.20
CA LEU A 8 5.53 0.30 -3.88
C LEU A 8 6.06 -0.39 -5.14
N GLY A 9 6.38 -1.69 -5.07
CA GLY A 9 6.80 -2.47 -6.24
C GLY A 9 5.76 -2.46 -7.37
N MET A 10 4.48 -2.67 -7.03
CA MET A 10 3.37 -2.60 -7.99
C MET A 10 3.17 -1.19 -8.58
N THR A 11 3.38 -0.12 -7.80
CA THR A 11 3.34 1.24 -8.36
C THR A 11 4.43 1.44 -9.41
N GLY A 12 5.64 0.92 -9.16
CA GLY A 12 6.76 0.99 -10.10
C GLY A 12 6.44 0.31 -11.44
N THR A 13 5.86 -0.89 -11.41
CA THR A 13 5.47 -1.59 -12.64
C THR A 13 4.38 -0.85 -13.40
N VAL A 14 3.40 -0.26 -12.71
CA VAL A 14 2.35 0.56 -13.34
C VAL A 14 2.94 1.82 -13.98
N THR A 15 3.85 2.52 -13.31
CA THR A 15 4.51 3.70 -13.90
C THR A 15 5.35 3.36 -15.13
N GLY A 16 6.03 2.21 -15.14
CA GLY A 16 6.77 1.74 -16.32
C GLY A 16 5.87 1.36 -17.49
N MET A 17 4.70 0.78 -17.21
CA MET A 17 3.69 0.49 -18.23
C MET A 17 3.07 1.78 -18.79
N ILE A 18 2.79 2.79 -17.96
CA ILE A 18 2.32 4.11 -18.42
C ILE A 18 3.33 4.71 -19.40
N ALA A 19 4.62 4.72 -19.06
CA ALA A 19 5.67 5.24 -19.94
C ALA A 19 5.78 4.46 -21.27
N SER A 20 5.64 3.13 -21.21
CA SER A 20 5.66 2.28 -22.41
C SER A 20 4.50 2.58 -23.36
N PHE A 21 3.27 2.72 -22.84
CA PHE A 21 2.11 3.04 -23.66
C PHE A 21 2.11 4.49 -24.17
N ALA A 22 2.61 5.44 -23.39
CA ALA A 22 2.81 6.80 -23.86
C ALA A 22 3.83 6.88 -25.02
N GLY A 23 4.96 6.17 -24.89
CA GLY A 23 5.96 6.07 -25.98
C GLY A 23 5.43 5.36 -27.22
N LEU A 24 4.57 4.34 -27.05
CA LEU A 24 3.86 3.69 -28.16
C LEU A 24 2.87 4.63 -28.85
N ALA A 25 2.19 5.50 -28.10
CA ALA A 25 1.30 6.50 -28.68
C ALA A 25 2.06 7.51 -29.54
N GLU A 26 3.24 7.92 -29.08
CA GLU A 26 4.11 8.86 -29.80
C GLU A 26 4.72 8.21 -31.05
N ALA A 27 5.22 6.97 -30.95
CA ALA A 27 5.78 6.22 -32.09
C ALA A 27 4.72 5.75 -33.11
N GLY A 28 3.50 5.42 -32.63
CA GLY A 28 2.38 4.93 -33.45
C GLY A 28 1.66 6.02 -34.26
N SER A 29 1.99 7.29 -34.03
CA SER A 29 1.46 8.44 -34.79
C SER A 29 1.84 8.43 -36.28
N VAL A 30 2.76 7.55 -36.70
CA VAL A 30 3.24 7.44 -38.08
C VAL A 30 2.32 6.62 -39.00
N GLY A 31 1.22 6.00 -38.53
CA GLY A 31 0.42 5.15 -39.44
C GLY A 31 -0.97 4.61 -39.06
N GLY A 32 -1.69 5.10 -38.04
CA GLY A 32 -3.10 4.70 -37.83
C GLY A 32 -3.66 4.84 -36.42
N SER A 33 -4.88 4.31 -36.20
CA SER A 33 -5.67 4.36 -34.94
C SER A 33 -5.00 3.77 -33.69
N GLY A 34 -3.81 3.16 -33.82
CA GLY A 34 -3.04 2.59 -32.70
C GLY A 34 -2.54 3.63 -31.70
N GLY A 35 -2.20 4.84 -32.14
CA GLY A 35 -1.72 5.90 -31.23
C GLY A 35 -2.80 6.38 -30.25
N THR A 36 -4.05 6.51 -30.72
CA THR A 36 -5.19 6.90 -29.87
C THR A 36 -5.52 5.85 -28.83
N VAL A 37 -5.47 4.56 -29.19
CA VAL A 37 -5.71 3.46 -28.26
C VAL A 37 -4.62 3.37 -27.20
N ALA A 38 -3.34 3.53 -27.59
CA ALA A 38 -2.23 3.51 -26.65
C ALA A 38 -2.32 4.65 -25.60
N ASN A 39 -2.73 5.85 -26.01
CA ASN A 39 -3.00 6.95 -25.08
C ASN A 39 -4.14 6.63 -24.11
N GLY A 40 -5.25 6.06 -24.59
CA GLY A 40 -6.37 5.66 -23.72
C GLY A 40 -5.98 4.60 -22.68
N ILE A 41 -5.09 3.67 -23.05
CA ILE A 41 -4.56 2.67 -22.11
C ILE A 41 -3.68 3.36 -21.06
N ALA A 42 -2.76 4.23 -21.47
CA ALA A 42 -1.89 4.96 -20.54
C ALA A 42 -2.71 5.78 -19.54
N GLU A 43 -3.78 6.45 -19.98
CA GLU A 43 -4.68 7.23 -19.12
C GLU A 43 -5.43 6.35 -18.11
N ALA A 44 -5.98 5.21 -18.54
CA ALA A 44 -6.64 4.27 -17.63
C ALA A 44 -5.69 3.75 -16.53
N MET A 45 -4.40 3.57 -16.87
CA MET A 45 -3.39 3.14 -15.91
C MET A 45 -3.01 4.20 -14.87
N ILE A 46 -3.19 5.49 -15.17
CA ILE A 46 -2.98 6.57 -14.19
C ILE A 46 -3.96 6.43 -13.03
N THR A 47 -5.24 6.13 -13.30
CA THR A 47 -6.24 5.85 -12.24
C THR A 47 -5.80 4.70 -11.34
N THR A 48 -5.23 3.63 -11.91
CA THR A 48 -4.71 2.50 -11.13
C THR A 48 -3.51 2.92 -10.27
N ALA A 49 -2.58 3.71 -10.81
CA ALA A 49 -1.44 4.25 -10.06
C ALA A 49 -1.91 5.12 -8.89
N VAL A 50 -2.90 5.99 -9.11
CA VAL A 50 -3.50 6.82 -8.07
C VAL A 50 -4.13 5.97 -6.96
N GLY A 51 -4.87 4.92 -7.33
CA GLY A 51 -5.45 3.99 -6.34
C GLY A 51 -4.40 3.32 -5.46
N LEU A 52 -3.26 2.92 -6.04
CA LEU A 52 -2.15 2.33 -5.28
C LEU A 52 -1.45 3.35 -4.36
N ILE A 53 -1.32 4.60 -4.80
CA ILE A 53 -0.76 5.70 -3.97
C ILE A 53 -1.69 5.97 -2.78
N VAL A 54 -3.00 6.05 -3.01
CA VAL A 54 -3.98 6.23 -1.93
C VAL A 54 -3.94 5.06 -0.95
N ALA A 55 -3.82 3.82 -1.44
CA ALA A 55 -3.66 2.65 -0.59
C ALA A 55 -2.37 2.71 0.25
N LEU A 56 -1.26 3.18 -0.32
CA LEU A 56 0.00 3.37 0.41
C LEU A 56 -0.16 4.40 1.53
N LEU A 57 -0.86 5.51 1.26
CA LEU A 57 -1.15 6.53 2.27
C LEU A 57 -2.01 6.00 3.41
N ALA A 58 -2.89 5.03 3.16
CA ALA A 58 -3.71 4.39 4.20
C ALA A 58 -2.90 3.41 5.08
N VAL A 59 -1.92 2.71 4.51
CA VAL A 59 -1.11 1.71 5.25
C VAL A 59 -0.17 2.35 6.28
N ILE A 60 0.30 3.58 6.03
CA ILE A 60 1.19 4.30 6.95
C ILE A 60 0.54 4.50 8.33
N PRO A 61 -0.63 5.17 8.46
CA PRO A 61 -1.28 5.36 9.76
C PRO A 61 -1.77 4.04 10.37
N GLN A 62 -2.18 3.06 9.57
CA GLN A 62 -2.54 1.73 10.08
C GLN A 62 -1.38 1.09 10.85
N SER A 63 -0.14 1.27 10.40
CA SER A 63 1.03 0.75 11.11
C SER A 63 1.32 1.44 12.44
N VAL A 64 0.94 2.71 12.59
CA VAL A 64 1.05 3.45 13.85
C VAL A 64 -0.06 3.01 14.81
N PHE A 65 -1.28 2.90 14.31
CA PHE A 65 -2.43 2.45 15.09
C PHE A 65 -2.22 1.04 15.65
N ASN A 66 -1.71 0.11 14.84
CA ASN A 66 -1.41 -1.23 15.30
C ASN A 66 -0.39 -1.24 16.44
N ARG A 67 0.69 -0.44 16.33
CA ARG A 67 1.69 -0.34 17.41
C ARG A 67 1.09 0.15 18.72
N TRP A 68 0.19 1.14 18.65
CA TRP A 68 -0.51 1.61 19.85
C TRP A 68 -1.43 0.55 20.44
N SER A 69 -2.11 -0.22 19.58
CA SER A 69 -2.94 -1.34 20.03
C SER A 69 -2.11 -2.42 20.71
N ASP A 70 -0.95 -2.77 20.13
CA ASP A 70 -0.01 -3.75 20.68
C ASP A 70 0.53 -3.30 22.05
N GLU A 71 0.83 -2.00 22.23
CA GLU A 71 1.29 -1.44 23.49
C GLU A 71 0.22 -1.54 24.59
N ILE A 72 -1.03 -1.20 24.27
CA ILE A 72 -2.17 -1.33 25.20
C ILE A 72 -2.39 -2.79 25.59
N GLU A 73 -2.22 -3.72 24.64
CA GLU A 73 -2.36 -5.15 24.90
C GLU A 73 -1.29 -5.64 25.89
N LEU A 74 -0.03 -5.18 25.73
CA LEU A 74 1.05 -5.49 26.66
C LEU A 74 0.79 -4.95 28.07
N GLU A 75 0.31 -3.71 28.20
CA GLU A 75 -0.05 -3.13 29.51
C GLU A 75 -1.14 -3.96 30.22
N ILE A 76 -2.13 -4.47 29.47
CA ILE A 76 -3.19 -5.33 30.00
C ILE A 76 -2.63 -6.68 30.45
N GLU A 77 -1.73 -7.29 29.66
CA GLU A 77 -1.11 -8.56 30.01
C GLU A 77 -0.27 -8.44 31.29
N GLU A 78 0.52 -7.37 31.44
CA GLU A 78 1.31 -7.11 32.64
C GLU A 78 0.44 -6.96 33.89
N ALA A 79 -0.63 -6.16 33.80
CA ALA A 79 -1.57 -5.99 34.91
C ALA A 79 -2.27 -7.31 35.30
N ASN A 80 -2.61 -8.14 34.32
CA ASN A 80 -3.22 -9.44 34.57
C ASN A 80 -2.24 -10.39 35.25
N SER A 81 -0.98 -10.43 34.81
CA SER A 81 0.07 -11.22 35.45
C SER A 81 0.30 -10.81 36.91
N GLU A 82 0.35 -9.51 37.21
CA GLU A 82 0.50 -9.00 38.57
C GLU A 82 -0.67 -9.43 39.48
N ILE A 83 -1.91 -9.37 38.96
CA ILE A 83 -3.10 -9.82 39.69
C ILE A 83 -3.03 -11.32 40.00
N VAL A 84 -2.65 -12.14 39.02
CA VAL A 84 -2.51 -13.59 39.21
C VAL A 84 -1.46 -13.91 40.26
N GLU A 85 -0.30 -13.25 40.22
CA GLU A 85 0.77 -13.44 41.20
C GLU A 85 0.35 -13.02 42.62
N PHE A 86 -0.36 -11.89 42.74
CA PHE A 86 -0.92 -11.44 44.01
C PHE A 86 -1.85 -12.49 44.64
N ILE A 87 -2.75 -13.07 43.84
CA ILE A 87 -3.70 -14.11 44.28
C ILE A 87 -2.96 -15.37 44.73
N LEU A 88 -1.93 -15.81 43.98
CA LEU A 88 -1.17 -17.02 44.30
C LEU A 88 -0.26 -16.87 45.52
N THR A 89 0.21 -15.65 45.82
CA THR A 89 1.12 -15.39 46.95
C THR A 89 0.37 -15.15 48.26
N HIS A 90 -0.88 -14.67 48.20
CA HIS A 90 -1.73 -14.39 49.37
C HIS A 90 -2.71 -15.53 49.72
N HIS A 91 -2.58 -16.70 49.10
CA HIS A 91 -3.36 -17.89 49.40
C HIS A 91 -2.47 -19.12 49.64
#